data_AF-A0A2A7WMQ6-F1
#
_entry.id   AF-A0A2A7WMQ6-F1
#
_cell.length_a   1.000
_cell.length_b   1.000
_cell.length_c   1.000
_cell.angle_alpha   90.00
_cell.angle_beta   90.00
_cell.angle_gamma   90.00
#
_symmetry.space_group_name_H-M   'P 1'
#
loop_
_entity.id
_entity.type
_entity.pdbx_description
1 polymer ?
#
loop_
_entity_poly.entity_id
_entity_poly.type
_entity_poly.pdbx_seq_one_letter_code
_entity_poly.pdbx_strand_id
1 'polypeptide(L)'
;MEDLQTILDRTQQAYQQSKNKSDSSKRTDSHSSSDKCPECNDTGWILYVKKINEQFYEYAKECNCAEKQKLNNRIVSSSIPDEFIECKFSNYVKNNPIQNKMYETASEYLKGLKDVPIETRPQKDAAIQKLGSFGFIATYGEQLIKELPTQQKAEVLKKHNSYGLGKTHLQAAQAKWLMNKGFTVWMVSDVVFMDDLTKSKMQNDQGESFNKLMHKAINVDFLVWDDIGKSKTTEAKEAIYYQIINERYKAKKPIIFSSNEDENTLRNKIGFATGSRLIGMSKEFLLACEGNDYRFGS
;
A
#
# COMPACT_ATOMS: atom_id res chain seq x y z
N MET A 1 -22.73 27.84 -37.59
CA MET A 1 -22.70 27.79 -36.11
C MET A 1 -23.53 26.60 -35.70
N GLU A 2 -22.98 25.66 -34.93
CA GLU A 2 -23.76 24.54 -34.39
C GLU A 2 -24.83 25.08 -33.43
N ASP A 3 -26.04 24.53 -33.48
CA ASP A 3 -27.12 24.91 -32.57
C ASP A 3 -26.96 24.25 -31.18
N LEU A 4 -27.67 24.80 -30.18
CA LEU A 4 -27.56 24.34 -28.80
C LEU A 4 -27.93 22.85 -28.65
N GLN A 5 -28.87 22.36 -29.45
CA GLN A 5 -29.32 20.98 -29.37
C GLN A 5 -28.23 20.02 -29.86
N THR A 6 -27.57 20.35 -30.95
CA THR A 6 -26.45 19.59 -31.52
C THR A 6 -25.29 19.47 -30.52
N ILE A 7 -25.01 20.54 -29.77
CA ILE A 7 -23.96 20.55 -28.76
C ILE A 7 -24.37 19.68 -27.56
N LEU A 8 -25.59 19.83 -27.06
CA LEU A 8 -26.11 18.99 -25.96
C LEU A 8 -26.10 17.50 -26.33
N ASP A 9 -26.48 17.16 -27.56
CA ASP A 9 -26.51 15.78 -28.06
C ASP A 9 -25.09 15.21 -28.17
N ARG A 10 -24.12 15.99 -28.66
CA ARG A 10 -22.71 15.58 -28.72
C ARG A 10 -22.12 15.39 -27.32
N THR A 11 -22.42 16.29 -26.38
CA THR A 11 -21.98 16.16 -24.98
C THR A 11 -22.58 14.91 -24.33
N GLN A 12 -23.87 14.62 -24.58
CA GLN A 12 -24.51 13.39 -24.11
C GLN A 12 -23.91 12.12 -24.73
N GLN A 13 -23.58 12.14 -26.02
CA GLN A 13 -22.92 11.02 -26.70
C GLN A 13 -21.49 10.80 -26.18
N ALA A 14 -20.69 11.86 -25.99
CA ALA A 14 -19.36 11.78 -25.39
C ALA A 14 -19.43 11.23 -23.95
N TYR A 15 -20.44 11.63 -23.19
CA TYR A 15 -20.74 11.09 -21.86
C TYR A 15 -21.05 9.59 -21.93
N GLN A 16 -21.91 9.14 -22.85
CA GLN A 16 -22.21 7.71 -23.04
C GLN A 16 -20.98 6.90 -23.50
N GLN A 17 -20.09 7.46 -24.32
CA GLN A 17 -18.86 6.81 -24.74
C GLN A 17 -17.83 6.69 -23.60
N SER A 18 -17.77 7.68 -22.70
CA SER A 18 -16.94 7.60 -21.49
C SER A 18 -17.41 6.50 -20.53
N LYS A 19 -18.73 6.30 -20.43
CA LYS A 19 -19.39 5.24 -19.65
C LYS A 19 -19.05 3.83 -20.16
N ASN A 20 -18.95 3.64 -21.48
CA ASN A 20 -18.61 2.33 -22.05
C ASN A 20 -17.14 1.95 -21.88
N LYS A 21 -16.23 2.94 -21.70
CA LYS A 21 -14.81 2.68 -21.42
C LYS A 21 -14.53 2.28 -19.97
N SER A 22 -15.38 2.64 -19.02
CA SER A 22 -15.26 2.21 -17.61
C SER A 22 -15.88 0.83 -17.37
N ASP A 23 -16.97 0.48 -18.06
CA ASP A 23 -17.67 -0.81 -17.92
C ASP A 23 -16.88 -2.03 -18.49
N SER A 24 -15.86 -1.83 -19.34
CA SER A 24 -15.05 -2.93 -19.91
C SER A 24 -14.04 -3.54 -18.93
N SER A 25 -14.00 -3.06 -17.68
CA SER A 25 -13.12 -3.53 -16.61
C SER A 25 -13.86 -4.31 -15.50
N LYS A 26 -14.94 -5.03 -15.82
CA LYS A 26 -15.62 -5.91 -14.85
C LYS A 26 -14.76 -7.12 -14.50
N ARG A 27 -14.07 -7.07 -13.36
CA ARG A 27 -13.79 -8.25 -12.53
C ARG A 27 -14.86 -8.34 -11.44
N THR A 28 -15.24 -9.56 -11.12
CA THR A 28 -16.34 -9.97 -10.25
C THR A 28 -16.15 -9.47 -8.82
N ASP A 29 -16.89 -8.44 -8.41
CA ASP A 29 -16.99 -8.00 -7.02
C ASP A 29 -18.30 -8.47 -6.40
N SER A 30 -18.20 -9.25 -5.32
CA SER A 30 -19.29 -9.52 -4.40
C SER A 30 -19.10 -8.64 -3.17
N HIS A 31 -19.47 -7.36 -3.25
CA HIS A 31 -19.90 -6.52 -2.12
C HIS A 31 -20.79 -5.40 -2.68
N SER A 32 -22.09 -5.66 -2.72
CA SER A 32 -23.12 -4.76 -3.22
C SER A 32 -23.51 -3.71 -2.18
N SER A 33 -23.31 -2.43 -2.49
CA SER A 33 -24.32 -1.40 -2.23
C SER A 33 -24.36 -0.48 -3.45
N SER A 34 -25.51 -0.48 -4.12
CA SER A 34 -25.72 -0.13 -5.52
C SER A 34 -26.39 1.23 -5.68
N ASP A 35 -25.74 2.31 -5.27
CA ASP A 35 -26.22 3.65 -5.59
C ASP A 35 -25.12 4.43 -6.32
N LYS A 36 -25.22 4.43 -7.65
CA LYS A 36 -24.38 5.30 -8.48
C LYS A 36 -24.61 6.75 -8.06
N CYS A 37 -23.56 7.57 -8.03
CA CYS A 37 -23.72 8.96 -7.63
C CYS A 37 -24.78 9.66 -8.50
N PRO A 38 -25.82 10.28 -7.92
CA PRO A 38 -26.92 10.86 -8.70
C PRO A 38 -26.50 12.08 -9.54
N GLU A 39 -25.39 12.74 -9.21
CA GLU A 39 -24.88 13.92 -9.92
C GLU A 39 -23.94 13.56 -11.08
N CYS A 40 -23.03 12.60 -10.85
CA CYS A 40 -21.95 12.25 -11.79
C CYS A 40 -22.14 10.85 -12.41
N ASN A 41 -23.00 9.99 -11.87
CA ASN A 41 -23.15 8.57 -12.22
C ASN A 41 -21.81 7.81 -12.19
N ASP A 42 -20.98 8.15 -11.20
CA ASP A 42 -19.63 7.62 -10.97
C ASP A 42 -18.57 7.96 -12.02
N THR A 43 -18.82 8.96 -12.88
CA THR A 43 -17.76 9.51 -13.76
C THR A 43 -16.76 10.39 -13.02
N GLY A 44 -17.14 10.96 -11.87
CA GLY A 44 -16.37 11.97 -11.16
C GLY A 44 -16.42 13.38 -11.77
N TRP A 45 -17.14 13.56 -12.89
CA TRP A 45 -17.19 14.84 -13.62
C TRP A 45 -18.62 15.24 -13.95
N ILE A 46 -18.94 16.52 -13.75
CA ILE A 46 -20.19 17.14 -14.19
C ILE A 46 -19.86 18.04 -15.39
N LEU A 47 -20.52 17.82 -16.51
CA LEU A 47 -20.33 18.58 -17.75
C LEU A 47 -21.29 19.78 -17.76
N TYR A 48 -20.78 20.95 -18.12
CA TYR A 48 -21.52 22.20 -18.23
C TYR A 48 -21.35 22.80 -19.62
N VAL A 49 -22.33 23.57 -20.05
CA VAL A 49 -22.29 24.37 -21.28
C VAL A 49 -22.47 25.84 -20.93
N LYS A 50 -21.61 26.72 -21.44
CA LYS A 50 -21.71 28.17 -21.26
C LYS A 50 -21.74 28.89 -22.61
N LYS A 51 -22.68 29.81 -22.79
CA LYS A 51 -22.74 30.70 -23.96
C LYS A 51 -21.91 31.97 -23.72
N ILE A 52 -21.00 32.30 -24.63
CA ILE A 52 -20.21 33.54 -24.64
C ILE A 52 -20.17 34.04 -26.08
N ASN A 53 -20.58 35.30 -26.32
CA ASN A 53 -20.56 35.92 -27.65
C ASN A 53 -21.15 35.03 -28.76
N GLU A 54 -22.35 34.49 -28.52
CA GLU A 54 -23.08 33.59 -29.44
C GLU A 54 -22.44 32.22 -29.68
N GLN A 55 -21.28 31.92 -29.09
CA GLN A 55 -20.64 30.62 -29.12
C GLN A 55 -20.87 29.86 -27.81
N PHE A 56 -21.02 28.54 -27.90
CA PHE A 56 -21.17 27.66 -26.74
C PHE A 56 -19.87 26.94 -26.44
N TYR A 57 -19.52 26.88 -25.16
CA TYR A 57 -18.31 26.23 -24.65
C TYR A 57 -18.70 25.13 -23.68
N GLU A 58 -18.21 23.93 -23.93
CA GLU A 58 -18.32 22.79 -23.03
C GLU A 58 -17.15 22.82 -22.04
N TYR A 59 -17.45 22.63 -20.75
CA TYR A 59 -16.42 22.51 -19.72
C TYR A 59 -16.86 21.52 -18.64
N ALA A 60 -15.89 20.78 -18.09
CA ALA A 60 -16.14 19.84 -17.00
C ALA A 60 -15.75 20.48 -15.67
N LYS A 61 -16.58 20.30 -14.65
CA LYS A 61 -16.16 20.48 -13.26
C LYS A 61 -16.11 19.14 -12.56
N GLU A 62 -15.18 19.01 -11.64
CA GLU A 62 -15.11 17.83 -10.78
C GLU A 62 -16.38 17.77 -9.92
N CYS A 63 -16.97 16.58 -9.83
CA CYS A 63 -18.12 16.35 -8.96
C CYS A 63 -17.68 16.24 -7.50
N ASN A 64 -18.53 16.62 -6.56
CA ASN A 64 -18.28 16.41 -5.12
C ASN A 64 -18.10 14.91 -4.78
N CYS A 65 -18.66 14.02 -5.60
CA CYS A 65 -18.49 12.57 -5.53
C CYS A 65 -17.04 12.11 -5.76
N ALA A 66 -16.25 12.90 -6.49
CA ALA A 66 -15.00 12.45 -7.10
C ALA A 66 -13.90 12.19 -6.08
N GLU A 67 -13.84 12.95 -4.99
CA GLU A 67 -12.85 12.72 -3.93
C GLU A 67 -13.10 11.37 -3.22
N LYS A 68 -14.37 11.09 -2.89
CA LYS A 68 -14.79 9.80 -2.29
C LYS A 68 -14.56 8.63 -3.25
N GLN A 69 -14.86 8.80 -4.53
CA GLN A 69 -14.61 7.78 -5.56
C GLN A 69 -13.11 7.54 -5.79
N LYS A 70 -12.29 8.60 -5.84
CA LYS A 70 -10.83 8.49 -5.93
C LYS A 70 -10.27 7.74 -4.73
N LEU A 71 -10.77 7.99 -3.53
CA LEU A 71 -10.35 7.26 -2.34
C LEU A 71 -10.75 5.78 -2.40
N ASN A 72 -12.00 5.48 -2.73
CA ASN A 72 -12.46 4.09 -2.87
C ASN A 72 -11.65 3.33 -3.93
N ASN A 73 -11.40 3.95 -5.09
CA ASN A 73 -10.56 3.36 -6.14
C ASN A 73 -9.13 3.12 -5.67
N ARG A 74 -8.56 4.04 -4.87
CA ARG A 74 -7.24 3.84 -4.27
C ARG A 74 -7.24 2.65 -3.33
N ILE A 75 -8.23 2.53 -2.44
CA ILE A 75 -8.37 1.41 -1.50
C ILE A 75 -8.45 0.10 -2.27
N VAL A 76 -9.33 -0.02 -3.26
CA VAL A 76 -9.46 -1.22 -4.09
C VAL A 76 -8.15 -1.55 -4.81
N SER A 77 -7.49 -0.54 -5.41
CA SER A 77 -6.22 -0.74 -6.14
C SER A 77 -5.02 -1.07 -5.25
N SER A 78 -5.15 -0.81 -3.93
CA SER A 78 -4.08 -0.97 -2.96
C SER A 78 -3.90 -2.40 -2.46
N SER A 79 -4.81 -3.33 -2.79
CA SER A 79 -4.73 -4.73 -2.36
C SER A 79 -4.70 -4.92 -0.83
N ILE A 80 -5.32 -4.02 -0.07
CA ILE A 80 -5.57 -4.25 1.36
C ILE A 80 -6.53 -5.43 1.49
N PRO A 81 -6.16 -6.51 2.22
CA PRO A 81 -7.06 -7.62 2.49
C PRO A 81 -8.32 -7.19 3.26
N ASP A 82 -9.45 -7.83 3.00
CA ASP A 82 -10.76 -7.47 3.56
C ASP A 82 -10.74 -7.39 5.10
N GLU A 83 -10.02 -8.31 5.75
CA GLU A 83 -9.86 -8.37 7.20
C GLU A 83 -9.19 -7.12 7.81
N PHE A 84 -8.46 -6.32 7.00
CA PHE A 84 -7.78 -5.11 7.44
C PHE A 84 -8.44 -3.81 6.97
N ILE A 85 -9.59 -3.88 6.28
CA ILE A 85 -10.33 -2.71 5.80
C ILE A 85 -10.73 -1.79 6.96
N GLU A 86 -11.06 -2.33 8.13
CA GLU A 86 -11.46 -1.53 9.30
C GLU A 86 -10.30 -1.09 10.20
N CYS A 87 -9.05 -1.51 9.95
CA CYS A 87 -7.89 -1.17 10.79
C CYS A 87 -7.50 0.31 10.72
N LYS A 88 -7.83 1.11 11.74
CA LYS A 88 -7.56 2.56 11.82
C LYS A 88 -6.60 2.83 12.99
N PHE A 89 -5.94 3.99 13.00
CA PHE A 89 -5.19 4.40 14.19
C PHE A 89 -6.12 4.52 15.41
N SER A 90 -7.35 4.99 15.21
CA SER A 90 -8.34 5.20 16.28
C SER A 90 -8.82 3.92 16.97
N ASN A 91 -8.76 2.76 16.30
CA ASN A 91 -9.16 1.47 16.87
C ASN A 91 -7.98 0.52 17.08
N TYR A 92 -6.75 1.03 17.06
CA TYR A 92 -5.57 0.24 17.43
C TYR A 92 -5.50 0.10 18.96
N VAL A 93 -5.38 -1.13 19.42
CA VAL A 93 -5.34 -1.48 20.84
C VAL A 93 -3.92 -1.28 21.40
N LYS A 94 -3.82 -0.61 22.56
CA LYS A 94 -2.55 -0.23 23.22
C LYS A 94 -2.51 -0.76 24.66
N ASN A 95 -2.59 -2.07 24.82
CA ASN A 95 -2.64 -2.74 26.12
C ASN A 95 -1.27 -2.84 26.80
N ASN A 96 -0.18 -2.70 26.05
CA ASN A 96 1.17 -2.82 26.59
C ASN A 96 2.12 -1.70 26.08
N PRO A 97 3.29 -1.50 26.72
CA PRO A 97 4.22 -0.44 26.35
C PRO A 97 4.72 -0.53 24.91
N ILE A 98 4.94 -1.75 24.38
CA ILE A 98 5.42 -1.91 23.00
C ILE A 98 4.36 -1.49 21.98
N GLN A 99 3.08 -1.80 22.22
CA GLN A 99 1.98 -1.34 21.36
C GLN A 99 1.85 0.19 21.37
N ASN A 100 1.98 0.81 22.54
CA ASN A 100 1.99 2.28 22.61
C ASN A 100 3.16 2.87 21.80
N LYS A 101 4.36 2.30 21.96
CA LYS A 101 5.54 2.72 21.19
C LYS A 101 5.36 2.51 19.69
N MET A 102 4.82 1.36 19.26
CA MET A 102 4.50 1.08 17.85
C MET A 102 3.53 2.11 17.28
N TYR A 103 2.47 2.44 18.02
CA TYR A 103 1.51 3.48 17.64
C TYR A 103 2.16 4.85 17.49
N GLU A 104 3.00 5.25 18.46
CA GLU A 104 3.71 6.52 18.47
C GLU A 104 4.68 6.62 17.29
N THR A 105 5.51 5.59 17.06
CA THR A 105 6.45 5.55 15.93
C THR A 105 5.72 5.64 14.58
N ALA A 106 4.64 4.88 14.39
CA ALA A 106 3.85 4.94 13.16
C ALA A 106 3.15 6.30 12.97
N SER A 107 2.66 6.90 14.06
CA SER A 107 2.03 8.23 14.01
C SER A 107 3.06 9.31 13.70
N GLU A 108 4.24 9.26 14.32
CA GLU A 108 5.33 10.20 14.10
C GLU A 108 5.86 10.14 12.67
N TYR A 109 6.04 8.94 12.12
CA TYR A 109 6.41 8.74 10.72
C TYR A 109 5.45 9.48 9.77
N LEU A 110 4.14 9.39 9.98
CA LEU A 110 3.18 10.09 9.13
C LEU A 110 3.14 11.61 9.34
N LYS A 111 3.54 12.12 10.51
CA LYS A 111 3.60 13.59 10.75
C LYS A 111 4.55 14.28 9.78
N GLY A 112 5.61 13.59 9.35
CA GLY A 112 6.52 14.09 8.31
C GLY A 112 5.85 14.43 6.98
N LEU A 113 4.62 13.95 6.75
CA LEU A 113 3.81 14.20 5.56
C LEU A 113 2.56 15.06 5.83
N LYS A 114 2.33 15.51 7.06
CA LYS A 114 1.05 16.13 7.46
C LYS A 114 0.75 17.40 6.66
N ASP A 115 1.76 18.24 6.50
CA ASP A 115 1.68 19.58 5.91
C ASP A 115 2.23 19.64 4.48
N VAL A 116 2.41 18.49 3.84
CA VAL A 116 2.84 18.42 2.43
C VAL A 116 1.68 18.89 1.55
N PRO A 117 1.85 19.93 0.72
CA PRO A 117 0.85 20.30 -0.27
C PRO A 117 0.75 19.20 -1.32
N ILE A 118 -0.43 18.62 -1.48
CA ILE A 118 -0.67 17.43 -2.31
C ILE A 118 -1.29 17.84 -3.63
N GLU A 119 -0.75 18.90 -4.22
CA GLU A 119 -1.34 19.49 -5.41
C GLU A 119 -0.63 18.97 -6.66
N THR A 120 0.67 18.67 -6.57
CA THR A 120 1.47 18.27 -7.73
C THR A 120 2.35 17.04 -7.48
N ARG A 121 2.74 16.35 -8.56
CA ARG A 121 3.66 15.19 -8.48
C ARG A 121 5.05 15.56 -7.93
N PRO A 122 5.72 16.66 -8.35
CA PRO A 122 7.03 17.02 -7.82
C PRO A 122 7.03 17.30 -6.30
N GLN A 123 5.97 17.90 -5.77
CA GLN A 123 5.82 18.13 -4.33
C GLN A 123 5.71 16.79 -3.56
N LYS A 124 4.94 15.83 -4.08
CA LYS A 124 4.85 14.48 -3.52
C LYS A 124 6.22 13.80 -3.51
N ASP A 125 6.93 13.82 -4.64
CA ASP A 125 8.25 13.21 -4.76
C ASP A 125 9.23 13.80 -3.74
N ALA A 126 9.31 15.13 -3.64
CA ALA A 126 10.20 15.80 -2.68
C ALA A 126 9.89 15.43 -1.21
N ALA A 127 8.60 15.23 -0.86
CA ALA A 127 8.20 14.81 0.47
C ALA A 127 8.56 13.34 0.75
N ILE A 128 8.25 12.45 -0.18
CA ILE A 128 8.52 11.01 -0.09
C ILE A 128 10.03 10.76 0.09
N GLN A 129 10.87 11.44 -0.68
CA GLN A 129 12.33 11.24 -0.66
C GLN A 129 12.99 11.66 0.66
N LYS A 130 12.33 12.48 1.49
CA LYS A 130 12.83 12.92 2.80
C LYS A 130 12.46 11.96 3.93
N LEU A 131 11.38 11.20 3.78
CA LEU A 131 10.78 10.43 4.87
C LEU A 131 11.53 9.14 5.20
N GLY A 132 12.10 8.47 4.19
CA GLY A 132 12.71 7.15 4.36
C GLY A 132 11.68 6.04 4.56
N SER A 133 12.16 4.81 4.75
CA SER A 133 11.32 3.63 4.99
C SER A 133 10.84 3.56 6.44
N PHE A 134 9.85 2.70 6.70
CA PHE A 134 9.33 2.40 8.03
C PHE A 134 9.35 0.89 8.25
N GLY A 135 9.76 0.41 9.42
CA GLY A 135 9.90 -1.03 9.67
C GLY A 135 9.52 -1.46 11.08
N PHE A 136 8.71 -2.51 11.18
CA PHE A 136 8.57 -3.29 12.41
C PHE A 136 9.29 -4.63 12.26
N ILE A 137 10.28 -4.92 13.10
CA ILE A 137 11.01 -6.20 13.11
C ILE A 137 10.84 -6.89 14.46
N ALA A 138 11.20 -8.17 14.54
CA ALA A 138 11.28 -8.86 15.82
C ALA A 138 12.55 -8.44 16.57
N THR A 139 12.51 -8.44 17.90
CA THR A 139 13.71 -8.34 18.72
C THR A 139 14.57 -9.61 18.60
N TYR A 140 13.94 -10.76 18.40
CA TYR A 140 14.58 -12.06 18.23
C TYR A 140 13.95 -12.79 17.05
N GLY A 141 14.75 -13.19 16.07
CA GLY A 141 14.25 -13.73 14.81
C GLY A 141 13.53 -15.06 14.93
N GLU A 142 12.40 -15.19 14.24
CA GLU A 142 11.63 -16.43 14.12
C GLU A 142 12.51 -17.61 13.63
N GLN A 143 13.46 -17.35 12.74
CA GLN A 143 14.40 -18.38 12.27
C GLN A 143 15.21 -18.98 13.44
N LEU A 144 15.74 -18.14 14.34
CA LEU A 144 16.49 -18.61 15.49
C LEU A 144 15.62 -19.47 16.41
N ILE A 145 14.36 -19.06 16.64
CA ILE A 145 13.41 -19.85 17.45
C ILE A 145 13.15 -21.22 16.82
N LYS A 146 13.05 -21.29 15.48
CA LYS A 146 12.82 -22.55 14.76
C LYS A 146 13.99 -23.53 14.88
N GLU A 147 15.21 -23.03 14.96
CA GLU A 147 16.44 -23.81 15.08
C GLU A 147 16.72 -24.34 16.51
N LEU A 148 16.06 -23.77 17.53
CA LEU A 148 16.20 -24.23 18.91
C LEU A 148 15.69 -25.67 19.13
N PRO A 149 16.19 -26.38 20.16
CA PRO A 149 15.62 -27.64 20.61
C PRO A 149 14.15 -27.47 21.03
N THR A 150 13.28 -28.45 20.72
CA THR A 150 11.84 -28.41 20.99
C THR A 150 11.49 -28.02 22.43
N GLN A 151 12.27 -28.49 23.41
CA GLN A 151 12.05 -28.21 24.83
C GLN A 151 12.23 -26.72 25.20
N GLN A 152 13.02 -25.97 24.43
CA GLN A 152 13.34 -24.56 24.70
C GLN A 152 12.45 -23.59 23.92
N LYS A 153 11.81 -24.05 22.83
CA LYS A 153 11.02 -23.18 21.93
C LYS A 153 9.91 -22.43 22.65
N ALA A 154 9.16 -23.11 23.52
CA ALA A 154 8.01 -22.52 24.20
C ALA A 154 8.43 -21.38 25.15
N GLU A 155 9.52 -21.57 25.89
CA GLU A 155 10.05 -20.56 26.81
C GLU A 155 10.58 -19.34 26.05
N VAL A 156 11.38 -19.57 25.00
CA VAL A 156 11.92 -18.49 24.17
C VAL A 156 10.81 -17.74 23.44
N LEU A 157 9.82 -18.45 22.89
CA LEU A 157 8.67 -17.80 22.24
C LEU A 157 7.86 -16.96 23.23
N LYS A 158 7.66 -17.44 24.47
CA LYS A 158 6.97 -16.67 25.51
C LYS A 158 7.72 -15.38 25.86
N LYS A 159 9.06 -15.44 25.88
CA LYS A 159 9.92 -14.30 26.21
C LYS A 159 10.05 -13.31 25.03
N HIS A 160 10.21 -13.82 23.82
CA HIS A 160 10.51 -13.05 22.61
C HIS A 160 9.39 -13.14 21.56
N ASN A 161 8.14 -13.04 22.01
CA ASN A 161 7.00 -13.09 21.10
C ASN A 161 6.92 -11.81 20.25
N SER A 162 6.94 -11.96 18.93
CA SER A 162 6.73 -10.86 17.98
C SER A 162 5.32 -10.88 17.36
N TYR A 163 4.55 -11.95 17.60
CA TYR A 163 3.24 -12.17 16.99
C TYR A 163 2.12 -11.45 17.73
N GLY A 164 1.08 -11.09 16.98
CA GLY A 164 -0.13 -10.53 17.58
C GLY A 164 0.14 -9.23 18.35
N LEU A 165 1.06 -8.39 17.86
CA LEU A 165 1.27 -7.02 18.34
C LEU A 165 0.52 -5.97 17.49
N GLY A 166 -0.09 -6.40 16.39
CA GLY A 166 -0.84 -5.54 15.47
C GLY A 166 0.03 -4.76 14.47
N LYS A 167 1.16 -5.33 14.03
CA LYS A 167 2.03 -4.76 12.97
C LYS A 167 1.24 -4.49 11.69
N THR A 168 0.53 -5.51 11.19
CA THR A 168 -0.29 -5.43 9.97
C THR A 168 -1.45 -4.44 10.13
N HIS A 169 -2.06 -4.34 11.32
CA HIS A 169 -3.09 -3.33 11.62
C HIS A 169 -2.55 -1.91 11.42
N LEU A 170 -1.40 -1.60 12.01
CA LEU A 170 -0.78 -0.28 11.86
C LEU A 170 -0.30 -0.02 10.44
N GLN A 171 0.18 -1.03 9.71
CA GLN A 171 0.49 -0.90 8.28
C GLN A 171 -0.74 -0.56 7.44
N ALA A 172 -1.87 -1.24 7.67
CA ALA A 172 -3.13 -0.93 7.00
C ALA A 172 -3.66 0.46 7.38
N ALA A 173 -3.53 0.87 8.64
CA ALA A 173 -3.89 2.21 9.09
C ALA A 173 -3.04 3.29 8.41
N GLN A 174 -1.71 3.08 8.31
CA GLN A 174 -0.80 3.95 7.58
C GLN A 174 -1.15 4.02 6.09
N ALA A 175 -1.39 2.87 5.45
CA ALA A 175 -1.77 2.78 4.05
C ALA A 175 -3.00 3.64 3.74
N LYS A 176 -4.05 3.53 4.56
CA LYS A 176 -5.27 4.33 4.42
C LYS A 176 -5.03 5.81 4.62
N TRP A 177 -4.24 6.19 5.62
CA TRP A 177 -3.90 7.60 5.83
C TRP A 177 -3.15 8.18 4.62
N LEU A 178 -2.20 7.44 4.06
CA LEU A 178 -1.43 7.85 2.87
C LEU A 178 -2.32 7.95 1.63
N MET A 179 -3.26 7.03 1.44
CA MET A 179 -4.23 7.08 0.34
C MET A 179 -5.20 8.26 0.46
N ASN A 180 -5.62 8.61 1.68
CA ASN A 180 -6.40 9.82 1.96
C ASN A 180 -5.59 11.08 1.60
N LYS A 181 -4.29 11.06 1.82
CA LYS A 181 -3.33 12.07 1.37
C LYS A 181 -2.97 11.93 -0.12
N GLY A 182 -3.67 11.10 -0.89
CA GLY A 182 -3.50 11.02 -2.34
C GLY A 182 -2.19 10.43 -2.85
N PHE A 183 -1.47 9.71 -2.00
CA PHE A 183 -0.36 8.87 -2.43
C PHE A 183 -0.86 7.55 -3.04
N THR A 184 -0.08 7.01 -3.96
CA THR A 184 -0.28 5.65 -4.45
C THR A 184 0.32 4.66 -3.46
N VAL A 185 -0.51 3.74 -2.97
CA VAL A 185 -0.10 2.73 -1.98
C VAL A 185 -0.43 1.35 -2.54
N TRP A 186 0.47 0.40 -2.37
CA TRP A 186 0.20 -0.99 -2.65
C TRP A 186 0.66 -1.86 -1.49
N MET A 187 -0.27 -2.61 -0.92
CA MET A 187 -0.06 -3.54 0.18
C MET A 187 0.07 -4.96 -0.37
N VAL A 188 1.12 -5.66 0.07
CA VAL A 188 1.42 -7.03 -0.34
C VAL A 188 1.83 -7.85 0.87
N SER A 189 1.39 -9.11 0.93
CA SER A 189 2.00 -10.12 1.80
C SER A 189 3.18 -10.75 1.10
N ASP A 190 4.29 -10.92 1.80
CA ASP A 190 5.51 -11.53 1.28
C ASP A 190 5.29 -12.89 0.60
N VAL A 191 4.55 -13.79 1.26
CA VAL A 191 4.32 -15.15 0.73
C VAL A 191 3.55 -15.10 -0.58
N VAL A 192 2.43 -14.37 -0.62
CA VAL A 192 1.55 -14.28 -1.79
C VAL A 192 2.27 -13.58 -2.93
N PHE A 193 2.92 -12.45 -2.64
CA PHE A 193 3.55 -11.64 -3.67
C PHE A 193 4.75 -12.32 -4.31
N MET A 194 5.59 -13.01 -3.51
CA MET A 194 6.73 -13.75 -4.05
C MET A 194 6.27 -14.96 -4.87
N ASP A 195 5.16 -15.59 -4.51
CA ASP A 195 4.54 -16.67 -5.29
C ASP A 195 3.97 -16.15 -6.61
N ASP A 196 3.24 -15.04 -6.61
CA ASP A 196 2.70 -14.38 -7.81
C ASP A 196 3.82 -13.96 -8.77
N LEU A 197 4.91 -13.38 -8.26
CA LEU A 197 6.09 -13.04 -9.07
C LEU A 197 6.76 -14.29 -9.65
N THR A 198 6.87 -15.36 -8.87
CA THR A 198 7.46 -16.62 -9.35
C THR A 198 6.60 -17.26 -10.43
N LYS A 199 5.28 -17.34 -10.21
CA LYS A 199 4.31 -17.86 -11.18
C LYS A 199 4.29 -17.04 -12.46
N SER A 200 4.29 -15.71 -12.35
CA SER A 200 4.28 -14.83 -13.52
C SER A 200 5.53 -14.97 -14.40
N LYS A 201 6.71 -15.31 -13.83
CA LYS A 201 7.90 -15.67 -14.63
C LYS A 201 7.73 -16.95 -15.44
N MET A 202 6.85 -17.86 -15.01
CA MET A 202 6.61 -19.15 -15.65
C MET A 202 5.47 -19.12 -16.67
N GLN A 203 4.82 -17.96 -16.84
CA GLN A 203 3.73 -17.80 -17.81
C GLN A 203 4.27 -17.65 -19.23
N ASN A 204 3.50 -18.15 -20.20
CA ASN A 204 3.80 -18.00 -21.64
C ASN A 204 3.31 -16.64 -22.18
N ASP A 205 3.52 -15.56 -21.42
CA ASP A 205 3.11 -14.19 -21.77
C ASP A 205 4.31 -13.28 -22.10
N GLN A 206 5.46 -13.88 -22.41
CA GLN A 206 6.73 -13.18 -22.66
C GLN A 206 7.16 -12.26 -21.50
N GLY A 207 6.73 -12.55 -20.27
CA GLY A 207 7.10 -11.82 -19.06
C GLY A 207 6.29 -10.55 -18.82
N GLU A 208 5.20 -10.32 -19.56
CA GLU A 208 4.34 -9.14 -19.39
C GLU A 208 3.81 -9.02 -17.95
N SER A 209 3.24 -10.10 -17.41
CA SER A 209 2.66 -10.11 -16.06
C SER A 209 3.71 -9.88 -14.98
N PHE A 210 4.89 -10.50 -15.12
CA PHE A 210 6.00 -10.30 -14.21
C PHE A 210 6.46 -8.84 -14.22
N ASN A 211 6.67 -8.28 -15.42
CA ASN A 211 7.11 -6.90 -15.59
C ASN A 211 6.08 -5.92 -15.03
N LYS A 212 4.78 -6.19 -15.19
CA LYS A 212 3.70 -5.37 -14.62
C LYS A 212 3.73 -5.35 -13.09
N LEU A 213 3.85 -6.52 -12.44
CA LEU A 213 3.94 -6.61 -10.98
C LEU A 213 5.22 -5.93 -10.46
N MET A 214 6.36 -6.20 -11.11
CA MET A 214 7.64 -5.60 -10.76
C MET A 214 7.62 -4.07 -10.91
N HIS A 215 7.08 -3.57 -12.03
CA HIS A 215 6.93 -2.15 -12.27
C HIS A 215 6.02 -1.49 -11.22
N LYS A 216 4.91 -2.13 -10.83
CA LYS A 216 4.04 -1.64 -9.76
C LYS A 216 4.81 -1.58 -8.43
N ALA A 217 5.51 -2.64 -8.05
CA ALA A 217 6.29 -2.73 -6.81
C ALA A 217 7.33 -1.60 -6.70
N ILE A 218 8.01 -1.29 -7.81
CA ILE A 218 9.05 -0.28 -7.85
C ILE A 218 8.46 1.15 -7.85
N ASN A 219 7.32 1.36 -8.52
CA ASN A 219 6.88 2.72 -8.86
C ASN A 219 5.82 3.34 -7.95
N VAL A 220 5.07 2.57 -7.16
CA VAL A 220 4.15 3.15 -6.16
C VAL A 220 4.89 4.04 -5.17
N ASP A 221 4.23 5.08 -4.67
CA ASP A 221 4.79 6.01 -3.69
C ASP A 221 5.20 5.25 -2.43
N PHE A 222 4.29 4.42 -1.91
CA PHE A 222 4.53 3.57 -0.75
C PHE A 222 4.22 2.11 -1.10
N LEU A 223 5.25 1.26 -0.99
CA LEU A 223 5.06 -0.19 -0.98
C LEU A 223 4.92 -0.62 0.48
N VAL A 224 3.74 -1.12 0.84
CA VAL A 224 3.50 -1.73 2.15
C VAL A 224 3.75 -3.23 2.00
N TRP A 225 4.81 -3.74 2.60
CA TRP A 225 5.24 -5.13 2.45
C TRP A 225 5.16 -5.85 3.79
N ASP A 226 4.10 -6.62 3.96
CA ASP A 226 3.79 -7.33 5.20
C ASP A 226 4.55 -8.66 5.28
N ASP A 227 5.09 -8.95 6.46
CA ASP A 227 5.80 -10.18 6.80
C ASP A 227 7.00 -10.50 5.87
N ILE A 228 7.84 -9.51 5.54
CA ILE A 228 9.06 -9.71 4.71
C ILE A 228 9.91 -10.85 5.30
N GLY A 229 10.37 -11.75 4.42
CA GLY A 229 11.22 -12.88 4.78
C GLY A 229 10.43 -14.10 5.28
N LYS A 230 9.10 -14.08 5.20
CA LYS A 230 8.29 -15.26 5.55
C LYS A 230 8.30 -16.32 4.45
N SER A 231 8.42 -15.92 3.19
CA SER A 231 8.48 -16.86 2.07
C SER A 231 9.77 -17.68 2.11
N LYS A 232 9.71 -18.94 1.66
CA LYS A 232 10.90 -19.82 1.60
C LYS A 232 11.99 -19.18 0.75
N THR A 233 13.18 -18.99 1.33
CA THR A 233 14.35 -18.40 0.67
C THR A 233 14.86 -19.26 -0.47
N THR A 234 15.12 -18.63 -1.62
CA THR A 234 15.78 -19.19 -2.80
C THR A 234 16.58 -18.07 -3.48
N GLU A 235 17.62 -18.41 -4.23
CA GLU A 235 18.42 -17.41 -4.99
C GLU A 235 17.55 -16.55 -5.91
N ALA A 236 16.56 -17.17 -6.57
CA ALA A 236 15.63 -16.46 -7.45
C ALA A 236 14.78 -15.43 -6.70
N LYS A 237 14.42 -15.71 -5.44
CA LYS A 237 13.65 -14.78 -4.59
C LYS A 237 14.54 -13.71 -3.99
N GLU A 238 15.76 -14.04 -3.57
CA GLU A 238 16.75 -13.04 -3.16
C GLU A 238 17.01 -12.02 -4.28
N ALA A 239 17.11 -12.48 -5.52
CA ALA A 239 17.23 -11.59 -6.69
C ALA A 239 16.02 -10.66 -6.85
N ILE A 240 14.81 -11.15 -6.59
CA ILE A 240 13.58 -10.34 -6.61
C ILE A 240 13.59 -9.29 -5.49
N TYR A 241 13.89 -9.68 -4.25
CA TYR A 241 14.02 -8.73 -3.14
C TYR A 241 15.04 -7.66 -3.48
N TYR A 242 16.22 -8.08 -3.95
CA TYR A 242 17.29 -7.17 -4.36
C TYR A 242 16.79 -6.19 -5.41
N GLN A 243 16.16 -6.65 -6.48
CA GLN A 243 15.66 -5.79 -7.55
C GLN A 243 14.68 -4.74 -7.02
N ILE A 244 13.64 -5.15 -6.28
CA ILE A 244 12.62 -4.23 -5.78
C ILE A 244 13.22 -3.22 -4.79
N ILE A 245 13.94 -3.71 -3.78
CA ILE A 245 14.46 -2.86 -2.71
C ILE A 245 15.56 -1.94 -3.24
N ASN A 246 16.43 -2.42 -4.13
CA ASN A 246 17.50 -1.61 -4.71
C ASN A 246 16.98 -0.51 -5.63
N GLU A 247 16.00 -0.80 -6.49
CA GLU A 247 15.43 0.24 -7.37
C GLU A 247 14.65 1.28 -6.57
N ARG A 248 13.91 0.85 -5.54
CA ARG A 248 13.25 1.78 -4.60
C ARG A 248 14.26 2.60 -3.80
N TYR A 249 15.36 1.99 -3.35
CA TYR A 249 16.46 2.67 -2.67
C TYR A 249 17.07 3.78 -3.55
N LYS A 250 17.42 3.46 -4.81
CA LYS A 250 17.96 4.44 -5.77
C LYS A 250 16.97 5.59 -6.03
N ALA A 251 15.69 5.27 -6.17
CA ALA A 251 14.62 6.24 -6.38
C ALA A 251 14.19 6.97 -5.09
N LYS A 252 14.79 6.63 -3.93
CA LYS A 252 14.40 7.12 -2.60
C LYS A 252 12.90 6.97 -2.32
N LYS A 253 12.31 5.86 -2.77
CA LYS A 253 10.90 5.51 -2.55
C LYS A 253 10.78 4.58 -1.34
N PRO A 254 9.99 4.94 -0.32
CA PRO A 254 9.93 4.26 0.96
C PRO A 254 9.21 2.92 0.88
N ILE A 255 9.59 2.01 1.76
CA ILE A 255 8.91 0.74 2.00
C ILE A 255 8.42 0.77 3.44
N ILE A 256 7.14 0.48 3.66
CA ILE A 256 6.56 0.30 4.99
C ILE A 256 6.46 -1.20 5.21
N PHE A 257 7.30 -1.77 6.05
CA PHE A 257 7.39 -3.22 6.19
C PHE A 257 7.22 -3.72 7.62
N SER A 258 6.93 -5.01 7.70
CA SER A 258 6.95 -5.80 8.92
C SER A 258 7.77 -7.07 8.69
N SER A 259 8.36 -7.62 9.74
CA SER A 259 9.00 -8.94 9.73
C SER A 259 8.96 -9.57 11.11
N ASN A 260 8.86 -10.91 11.14
CA ASN A 260 9.05 -11.70 12.36
C ASN A 260 10.52 -12.14 12.53
N GLU A 261 11.40 -11.65 11.67
CA GLU A 261 12.85 -11.79 11.82
C GLU A 261 13.44 -10.56 12.51
N ASP A 262 14.56 -10.76 13.20
CA ASP A 262 15.43 -9.66 13.67
C ASP A 262 16.30 -9.14 12.51
N GLU A 263 17.13 -8.13 12.76
CA GLU A 263 17.97 -7.55 11.70
C GLU A 263 18.88 -8.56 11.00
N ASN A 264 19.48 -9.50 11.74
CA ASN A 264 20.46 -10.43 11.20
C ASN A 264 19.77 -11.53 10.40
N THR A 265 18.75 -12.14 10.99
CA THR A 265 17.94 -13.17 10.35
C THR A 265 17.19 -12.63 9.13
N LEU A 266 16.70 -11.38 9.17
CA LEU A 266 16.10 -10.73 8.02
C LEU A 266 17.10 -10.60 6.88
N ARG A 267 18.32 -10.12 7.16
CA ARG A 267 19.42 -10.02 6.18
C ARG A 267 19.79 -11.38 5.59
N ASN A 268 19.78 -12.45 6.39
CA ASN A 268 20.01 -13.81 5.90
C ASN A 268 18.94 -14.25 4.89
N LYS A 269 17.69 -13.85 5.10
CA LYS A 269 16.57 -14.30 4.25
C LYS A 269 16.40 -13.54 2.95
N ILE A 270 16.73 -12.25 2.92
CA ILE A 270 16.54 -11.39 1.74
C ILE A 270 17.85 -10.98 1.06
N GLY A 271 18.97 -11.45 1.58
CA GLY A 271 20.33 -11.10 1.18
C GLY A 271 20.89 -9.90 1.96
N PHE A 272 22.15 -9.99 2.38
CA PHE A 272 22.80 -9.00 3.24
C PHE A 272 22.81 -7.58 2.65
N ALA A 273 23.15 -7.44 1.37
CA ALA A 273 23.16 -6.14 0.71
C ALA A 273 21.75 -5.53 0.61
N THR A 274 20.74 -6.36 0.35
CA THR A 274 19.33 -5.96 0.30
C THR A 274 18.84 -5.50 1.67
N GLY A 275 19.05 -6.33 2.70
CA GLY A 275 18.63 -6.01 4.07
C GLY A 275 19.33 -4.79 4.64
N SER A 276 20.63 -4.60 4.34
CA SER A 276 21.37 -3.39 4.71
C SER A 276 20.74 -2.12 4.13
N ARG A 277 20.32 -2.14 2.85
CA ARG A 277 19.60 -1.01 2.24
C ARG A 277 18.24 -0.77 2.88
N LEU A 278 17.45 -1.82 3.09
CA LEU A 278 16.12 -1.71 3.68
C LEU A 278 16.16 -1.11 5.11
N ILE A 279 17.05 -1.64 5.94
CA ILE A 279 17.30 -1.17 7.31
C ILE A 279 17.86 0.25 7.28
N GLY A 280 18.87 0.52 6.44
CA GLY A 280 19.48 1.84 6.32
C GLY A 280 18.51 2.94 5.84
N MET A 281 17.52 2.59 5.02
CA MET A 281 16.44 3.53 4.63
C MET A 281 15.52 3.88 5.79
N SER A 282 15.43 3.04 6.82
CA SER A 282 14.42 3.17 7.88
C SER A 282 14.88 4.02 9.05
N LYS A 283 16.19 4.11 9.30
CA LYS A 283 16.80 4.98 10.34
C LYS A 283 16.03 4.92 11.67
N GLU A 284 15.56 6.06 12.18
CA GLU A 284 14.80 6.17 13.43
C GLU A 284 13.42 5.49 13.42
N PHE A 285 12.90 5.12 12.24
CA PHE A 285 11.61 4.45 12.05
C PHE A 285 11.72 2.93 11.89
N LEU A 286 12.87 2.33 12.22
CA LEU A 286 13.02 0.90 12.43
C LEU A 286 12.81 0.56 13.90
N LEU A 287 11.72 -0.14 14.22
CA LEU A 287 11.38 -0.53 15.58
C LEU A 287 11.38 -2.06 15.74
N ALA A 288 12.29 -2.56 16.59
CA ALA A 288 12.23 -3.92 17.10
C ALA A 288 11.11 -4.05 18.13
N CYS A 289 10.28 -5.08 17.95
CA CYS A 289 9.07 -5.29 18.72
C CYS A 289 9.05 -6.70 19.33
N GLU A 290 8.80 -6.79 20.62
CA GLU A 290 8.45 -8.02 21.32
C GLU A 290 7.44 -7.72 22.44
N GLY A 291 6.53 -8.64 22.73
CA GLY A 291 5.52 -8.50 23.77
C GLY A 291 4.45 -9.58 23.71
N ASN A 292 3.49 -9.55 24.63
CA ASN A 292 2.41 -10.54 24.67
C ASN A 292 1.46 -10.40 23.47
N ASP A 293 1.02 -11.54 22.94
CA ASP A 293 0.04 -11.59 21.84
C ASP A 293 -1.33 -11.12 22.35
N TYR A 294 -1.86 -10.04 21.77
CA TYR A 294 -3.14 -9.46 22.18
C TYR A 294 -4.33 -10.36 21.84
N ARG A 295 -4.19 -11.30 20.88
CA ARG A 295 -5.26 -12.18 20.42
C ARG A 295 -5.70 -13.17 21.49
N PHE A 296 -4.84 -13.45 22.46
CA PHE A 296 -5.13 -14.39 23.54
C PHE A 296 -5.62 -13.71 24.83
N GLY A 297 -5.79 -12.39 24.83
CA GLY A 297 -6.13 -11.64 26.04
C GLY A 297 -5.02 -11.70 27.09
N SER A 298 -4.92 -10.65 27.88
CA SER A 298 -4.21 -10.68 29.17
C SER A 298 -5.24 -10.81 30.27
#